data_AF-A0A843HB43-F1
#
_entry.id   AF-A0A843HB43-F1
#
_cell.length_a   1.000
_cell.length_b   1.000
_cell.length_c   1.000
_cell.angle_alpha   90.00
_cell.angle_beta   90.00
_cell.angle_gamma   90.00
#
_symmetry.space_group_name_H-M   'P 1'
#
loop_
_entity.id
_entity.type
_entity.pdbx_description
1 polymer ?
#
loop_
_entity_poly.entity_id
_entity_poly.type
_entity_poly.pdbx_seq_one_letter_code
_entity_poly.pdbx_strand_id
1 'polypeptide(L)'
;MNFNLFLIILIALIIIFSIILYNGIRLLLTVEKEKGIVKYEFKVTILKIAIFTRKGTKEIIDSIMPKKDEDSEENEEESESEEEKEEEEEKKGLKEKYEEIKPILKELKKSKKELKSFLKDILKAIDLKKLEGNLIIGLSDHTTTVKIASWIWSIGAIVNSSKPTLLTVEPRFNEVITDFEGKIELKINILLLLIYSLVLLTKKNIRELIKELYRQKKSKDNAKNESITDNEQKTNNK
;
A
#
# COMPACT_ATOMS: atom_id res chain seq x y z
N MET A 1 9.79 48.09 0.47
CA MET A 1 8.56 47.29 0.31
C MET A 1 7.80 47.35 1.63
N ASN A 2 6.61 47.96 1.64
CA ASN A 2 5.95 48.39 2.87
C ASN A 2 5.58 47.18 3.76
N PHE A 3 5.88 47.24 5.06
CA PHE A 3 5.54 46.18 6.02
C PHE A 3 4.07 45.76 5.95
N ASN A 4 3.17 46.73 5.72
CA ASN A 4 1.74 46.47 5.52
C ASN A 4 1.46 45.62 4.27
N LEU A 5 2.20 45.82 3.17
CA LEU A 5 2.06 45.02 1.95
C LEU A 5 2.49 43.57 2.23
N PHE A 6 3.60 43.37 2.95
CA PHE A 6 4.05 42.04 3.34
C PHE A 6 3.03 41.32 4.25
N LEU A 7 2.47 42.03 5.23
CA LEU A 7 1.46 41.48 6.13
C LEU A 7 0.18 41.07 5.39
N ILE A 8 -0.28 41.88 4.44
CA ILE A 8 -1.45 41.57 3.59
C ILE A 8 -1.18 40.31 2.76
N ILE A 9 0.01 40.19 2.14
CA ILE A 9 0.39 39.02 1.36
C ILE A 9 0.44 37.76 2.23
N LEU A 10 0.98 37.85 3.44
CA LEU A 10 1.06 36.73 4.38
C LEU A 10 -0.34 36.25 4.79
N ILE A 11 -1.25 37.18 5.12
CA ILE A 11 -2.64 36.86 5.47
C ILE A 11 -3.34 36.18 4.29
N ALA A 12 -3.18 36.70 3.07
CA ALA A 12 -3.76 36.10 1.87
C ALA A 12 -3.25 34.67 1.65
N LEU A 13 -1.95 34.41 1.84
CA LEU A 13 -1.36 33.08 1.76
C LEU A 13 -1.96 32.11 2.79
N ILE A 14 -2.14 32.55 4.05
CA ILE A 14 -2.74 31.74 5.11
C ILE A 14 -4.19 31.37 4.77
N ILE A 15 -4.95 32.32 4.22
CA ILE A 15 -6.34 32.07 3.80
C ILE A 15 -6.38 31.04 2.67
N ILE A 16 -5.56 31.21 1.63
CA ILE A 16 -5.47 30.26 0.51
C ILE A 16 -5.08 28.87 1.00
N PHE A 17 -4.07 28.78 1.88
CA PHE A 17 -3.63 27.53 2.47
C PHE A 17 -4.73 26.86 3.29
N SER A 18 -5.50 27.63 4.06
CA SER A 18 -6.63 27.13 4.85
C SER A 18 -7.75 26.58 3.96
N ILE A 19 -8.04 27.21 2.82
CA ILE A 19 -9.03 26.74 1.84
C ILE A 19 -8.61 25.40 1.24
N ILE A 20 -7.32 25.22 0.93
CA ILE A 20 -6.76 23.96 0.42
C ILE A 20 -6.92 22.85 1.47
N LEU A 21 -6.51 23.14 2.70
CA LEU A 21 -6.62 22.22 3.83
C LEU A 21 -8.06 21.76 4.10
N TYR A 22 -9.01 22.69 4.04
CA TYR A 22 -10.43 22.44 4.30
C TYR A 22 -11.09 21.58 3.21
N ASN A 23 -10.79 21.85 1.94
CA ASN A 23 -11.39 21.10 0.83
C ASN A 23 -10.88 19.66 0.73
N GLY A 24 -9.64 19.43 1.15
CA GLY A 24 -9.00 18.12 1.13
C GLY A 24 -8.56 17.67 -0.27
N ILE A 25 -8.12 16.41 -0.35
CA ILE A 25 -7.63 15.77 -1.59
C ILE A 25 -8.67 14.74 -2.03
N ARG A 26 -8.94 14.67 -3.33
CA ARG A 26 -9.71 13.57 -3.92
C ARG A 26 -8.78 12.64 -4.69
N LEU A 27 -8.89 11.35 -4.43
CA LEU A 27 -8.22 10.29 -5.15
C LEU A 27 -9.26 9.54 -5.97
N LEU A 28 -9.00 9.38 -7.26
CA LEU A 28 -9.82 8.58 -8.15
C LEU A 28 -8.94 7.51 -8.77
N LEU A 29 -9.33 6.25 -8.59
CA LEU A 29 -8.71 5.11 -9.24
C LEU A 29 -9.75 4.45 -10.14
N THR A 30 -9.41 4.28 -11.41
CA THR A 30 -10.19 3.51 -12.38
C THR A 30 -9.33 2.36 -12.87
N VAL A 31 -9.85 1.15 -12.85
CA VAL A 31 -9.19 -0.07 -13.31
C VAL A 31 -10.14 -0.76 -14.27
N GLU A 32 -9.63 -1.17 -15.41
CA GLU A 32 -10.40 -1.86 -16.43
C GLU A 32 -9.54 -3.03 -16.95
N LYS A 33 -10.08 -4.23 -16.89
CA LYS A 33 -9.51 -5.44 -17.47
C LYS A 33 -10.41 -5.87 -18.63
N GLU A 34 -9.83 -5.92 -19.81
CA GLU A 34 -10.49 -6.38 -21.03
C GLU A 34 -9.58 -7.38 -21.75
N LYS A 35 -10.01 -8.63 -21.90
CA LYS A 35 -9.33 -9.69 -22.68
C LYS A 35 -7.83 -9.83 -22.36
N GLY A 36 -7.49 -9.83 -21.08
CA GLY A 36 -6.11 -9.98 -20.58
C GLY A 36 -5.32 -8.67 -20.52
N ILE A 37 -5.87 -7.55 -21.00
CA ILE A 37 -5.23 -6.23 -20.90
C ILE A 37 -5.82 -5.49 -19.70
N VAL A 38 -4.96 -5.09 -18.76
CA VAL A 38 -5.35 -4.27 -17.61
C VAL A 38 -4.93 -2.83 -17.85
N LYS A 39 -5.90 -1.93 -18.00
CA LYS A 39 -5.75 -0.48 -18.00
C LYS A 39 -6.00 0.05 -16.59
N TYR A 40 -5.19 0.99 -16.14
CA TYR A 40 -5.44 1.71 -14.89
C TYR A 40 -5.23 3.21 -15.08
N GLU A 41 -6.06 3.99 -14.42
CA GLU A 41 -5.94 5.45 -14.32
C GLU A 41 -6.06 5.86 -12.84
N PHE A 42 -5.02 6.51 -12.34
CA PHE A 42 -5.00 7.11 -11.01
C PHE A 42 -4.92 8.63 -11.13
N LYS A 43 -5.87 9.33 -10.50
CA LYS A 43 -6.03 10.79 -10.52
C LYS A 43 -6.06 11.33 -9.10
N VAL A 44 -5.29 12.38 -8.84
CA VAL A 44 -5.27 13.15 -7.59
C VAL A 44 -5.75 14.57 -7.89
N THR A 45 -6.79 15.01 -7.20
CA THR A 45 -7.44 16.30 -7.42
C THR A 45 -7.52 17.10 -6.14
N ILE A 46 -7.17 18.39 -6.19
CA ILE A 46 -7.37 19.37 -5.10
C ILE A 46 -8.17 20.53 -5.67
N LEU A 47 -9.19 21.01 -4.95
CA LEU A 47 -10.01 22.15 -5.42
C LEU A 47 -10.57 21.98 -6.84
N LYS A 48 -10.84 20.73 -7.25
CA LYS A 48 -11.27 20.33 -8.62
C LYS A 48 -10.18 20.41 -9.71
N ILE A 49 -8.95 20.76 -9.36
CA ILE A 49 -7.79 20.77 -10.26
C ILE A 49 -7.04 19.45 -10.09
N ALA A 50 -6.81 18.73 -11.19
CA ALA A 50 -6.00 17.51 -11.18
C ALA A 50 -4.52 17.88 -11.06
N ILE A 51 -3.87 17.46 -9.97
CA ILE A 51 -2.44 17.73 -9.71
C ILE A 51 -1.59 16.59 -10.25
N PHE A 52 -2.11 15.36 -10.18
CA PHE A 52 -1.38 14.18 -10.61
C PHE A 52 -2.34 13.26 -11.34
N THR A 53 -1.93 12.80 -12.53
CA THR A 53 -2.62 11.76 -13.27
C THR A 53 -1.59 10.78 -13.77
N ARG A 54 -1.77 9.49 -13.46
CA ARG A 54 -0.95 8.41 -13.98
C ARG A 54 -1.84 7.39 -14.64
N LYS A 55 -1.52 7.04 -15.87
CA LYS A 55 -2.16 5.96 -16.61
C LYS A 55 -1.14 4.88 -16.91
N GLY A 56 -1.60 3.66 -17.03
CA GLY A 56 -0.77 2.57 -17.54
C GLY A 56 -1.61 1.42 -18.02
N THR A 57 -0.97 0.58 -18.82
CA THR A 57 -1.55 -0.63 -19.38
C THR A 57 -0.59 -1.77 -19.10
N LYS A 58 -1.10 -2.92 -18.70
CA LYS A 58 -0.32 -4.15 -18.50
C LYS A 58 -1.03 -5.29 -19.20
N GLU A 59 -0.31 -5.99 -20.06
CA GLU A 59 -0.78 -7.25 -20.63
C GLU A 59 -0.53 -8.37 -19.61
N ILE A 60 -1.57 -9.13 -19.30
CA ILE A 60 -1.51 -10.36 -18.52
C ILE A 60 -1.64 -11.49 -19.53
N ILE A 61 -0.51 -12.15 -19.82
CA ILE A 61 -0.53 -13.40 -20.57
C ILE A 61 -1.09 -14.46 -19.61
N ASP A 62 -2.31 -14.89 -19.84
CA ASP A 62 -2.99 -15.94 -19.06
C ASP A 62 -2.33 -17.32 -19.34
N SER A 63 -1.12 -17.54 -18.84
CA SER A 63 -0.54 -18.88 -18.75
C SER A 63 -1.05 -19.57 -17.48
N ILE A 64 -2.31 -19.98 -17.50
CA ILE A 64 -2.86 -20.98 -16.57
C ILE A 64 -2.76 -22.33 -17.29
N MET A 65 -1.64 -23.02 -17.11
CA MET A 65 -1.52 -24.46 -17.36
C MET A 65 -0.75 -25.06 -16.18
N PRO A 66 -1.28 -26.08 -15.49
CA PRO A 66 -0.58 -26.72 -14.39
C PRO A 66 0.61 -27.47 -14.97
N LYS A 67 1.84 -27.11 -14.57
CA LYS A 67 2.98 -28.01 -14.74
C LYS A 67 2.78 -29.17 -13.78
N LYS A 68 2.32 -30.30 -14.33
CA LYS A 68 2.60 -31.62 -13.80
C LYS A 68 3.60 -32.27 -14.76
N ASP A 69 4.55 -33.01 -14.18
CA ASP A 69 5.51 -34.00 -14.71
C ASP A 69 6.73 -33.88 -13.77
N GLU A 70 6.80 -34.61 -12.65
CA GLU A 70 7.22 -36.02 -12.47
C GLU A 70 8.66 -36.31 -12.95
N ASP A 71 9.40 -36.92 -12.01
CA ASP A 71 10.66 -37.68 -12.07
C ASP A 71 12.02 -36.97 -12.10
N SER A 72 12.71 -37.02 -10.95
CA SER A 72 14.15 -37.30 -10.86
C SER A 72 14.47 -37.88 -9.47
N GLU A 73 14.45 -39.21 -9.37
CA GLU A 73 15.08 -39.96 -8.26
C GLU A 73 16.61 -39.97 -8.41
N GLU A 74 17.28 -40.06 -7.25
CA GLU A 74 18.66 -40.50 -6.99
C GLU A 74 19.83 -39.55 -7.33
N ASN A 75 20.36 -38.91 -6.28
CA ASN A 75 21.71 -39.22 -5.76
C ASN A 75 21.88 -38.57 -4.38
N GLU A 76 21.66 -39.36 -3.33
CA GLU A 76 22.06 -39.07 -1.96
C GLU A 76 23.55 -39.39 -1.78
N GLU A 77 24.13 -38.76 -0.75
CA GLU A 77 25.49 -38.98 -0.20
C GLU A 77 26.61 -38.05 -0.71
N GLU A 78 26.50 -36.73 -0.45
CA GLU A 78 27.67 -35.91 -0.04
C GLU A 78 27.36 -34.51 0.56
N SER A 79 26.10 -34.16 0.90
CA SER A 79 25.69 -32.77 1.22
C SER A 79 25.33 -32.43 2.67
N GLU A 80 25.42 -33.35 3.64
CA GLU A 80 24.95 -33.06 5.03
C GLU A 80 25.78 -31.99 5.77
N SER A 81 27.04 -31.75 5.36
CA SER A 81 27.94 -30.84 6.10
C SER A 81 27.96 -29.38 5.63
N GLU A 82 27.36 -29.09 4.47
CA GLU A 82 27.24 -27.72 3.93
C GLU A 82 25.85 -27.13 4.19
N GLU A 83 24.77 -27.92 4.09
CA GLU A 83 23.42 -27.47 4.44
C GLU A 83 23.27 -27.13 5.94
N GLU A 84 23.91 -27.86 6.85
CA GLU A 84 23.91 -27.51 8.28
C GLU A 84 24.67 -26.21 8.58
N LYS A 85 25.71 -25.88 7.79
CA LYS A 85 26.46 -24.63 7.94
C LYS A 85 25.72 -23.44 7.34
N GLU A 86 25.07 -23.60 6.19
CA GLU A 86 24.21 -22.58 5.61
C GLU A 86 22.98 -22.31 6.49
N GLU A 87 22.34 -23.35 7.05
CA GLU A 87 21.26 -23.18 8.02
C GLU A 87 21.73 -22.51 9.32
N GLU A 88 22.93 -22.82 9.82
CA GLU A 88 23.49 -22.14 10.99
C GLU A 88 23.85 -20.67 10.73
N GLU A 89 24.41 -20.36 9.55
CA GLU A 89 24.72 -18.98 9.14
C GLU A 89 23.45 -18.17 8.90
N GLU A 90 22.42 -18.73 8.27
CA GLU A 90 21.10 -18.10 8.17
C GLU A 90 20.46 -17.90 9.55
N LYS A 91 20.51 -18.91 10.43
CA LYS A 91 19.97 -18.80 11.81
C LYS A 91 20.74 -17.77 12.63
N LYS A 92 22.06 -17.62 12.44
CA LYS A 92 22.87 -16.56 13.07
C LYS A 92 22.50 -15.17 12.52
N GLY A 93 22.40 -15.02 11.20
CA GLY A 93 21.99 -13.76 10.57
C GLY A 93 20.57 -13.33 10.94
N LEU A 94 19.63 -14.28 11.10
CA LEU A 94 18.27 -14.03 11.57
C LEU A 94 18.23 -13.60 13.04
N LYS A 95 19.04 -14.22 13.92
CA LYS A 95 19.15 -13.84 15.33
C LYS A 95 19.72 -12.44 15.51
N GLU A 96 20.77 -12.09 14.76
CA GLU A 96 21.36 -10.75 14.78
C GLU A 96 20.37 -9.69 14.31
N LYS A 97 19.68 -9.95 13.20
CA LYS A 97 18.64 -9.07 12.66
C LYS A 97 17.45 -8.93 13.62
N TYR A 98 17.12 -9.99 14.36
CA TYR A 98 16.09 -9.95 15.40
C TYR A 98 16.51 -9.08 16.59
N GLU A 99 17.72 -9.24 17.12
CA GLU A 99 18.23 -8.42 18.23
C GLU A 99 18.33 -6.94 17.83
N GLU A 100 18.63 -6.63 16.56
CA GLU A 100 18.53 -5.28 16.02
C GLU A 100 17.11 -4.72 16.13
N ILE A 101 16.07 -5.44 15.69
CA ILE A 101 14.69 -4.90 15.65
C ILE A 101 13.92 -5.06 16.97
N LYS A 102 14.36 -5.94 17.87
CA LYS A 102 13.74 -6.23 19.16
C LYS A 102 13.41 -4.99 20.01
N PRO A 103 14.28 -3.99 20.18
CA PRO A 103 13.92 -2.77 20.91
C PRO A 103 12.79 -1.97 20.21
N ILE A 104 12.77 -1.90 18.88
CA ILE A 104 11.66 -1.29 18.13
C ILE A 104 10.36 -2.07 18.36
N LEU A 105 10.40 -3.41 18.27
CA LEU A 105 9.23 -4.27 18.48
C LEU A 105 8.66 -4.09 19.90
N LYS A 106 9.52 -3.92 20.90
CA LYS A 106 9.11 -3.64 22.29
C LYS A 106 8.36 -2.31 22.39
N GLU A 107 8.89 -1.24 21.82
CA GLU A 107 8.23 0.08 21.83
C GLU A 107 6.97 0.10 20.95
N LEU A 108 6.94 -0.65 19.85
CA LEU A 108 5.78 -0.82 19.00
C LEU A 108 4.64 -1.51 19.75
N LYS A 109 4.96 -2.57 20.51
CA LYS A 109 4.00 -3.31 21.33
C LYS A 109 3.39 -2.41 22.41
N LYS A 110 4.21 -1.57 23.06
CA LYS A 110 3.72 -0.56 24.02
C LYS A 110 2.80 0.47 23.37
N SER A 111 3.10 0.88 22.14
CA SER A 111 2.36 1.90 21.39
C SER A 111 1.15 1.35 20.61
N LYS A 112 0.85 0.06 20.71
CA LYS A 112 -0.19 -0.62 19.92
C LYS A 112 -1.56 0.02 20.06
N LYS A 113 -1.92 0.43 21.29
CA LYS A 113 -3.25 1.02 21.58
C LYS A 113 -3.40 2.36 20.88
N GLU A 114 -2.38 3.21 20.96
CA GLU A 114 -2.32 4.53 20.36
C GLU A 114 -2.32 4.44 18.83
N LEU A 115 -1.54 3.52 18.26
CA LEU A 115 -1.52 3.27 16.81
C LEU A 115 -2.87 2.75 16.30
N LYS A 116 -3.51 1.84 17.03
CA LYS A 116 -4.85 1.36 16.68
C LYS A 116 -5.89 2.49 16.71
N SER A 117 -5.82 3.38 17.71
CA SER A 117 -6.68 4.56 17.78
C SER A 117 -6.43 5.48 16.59
N PHE A 118 -5.18 5.77 16.29
CA PHE A 118 -4.79 6.63 15.18
C PHE A 118 -5.22 6.09 13.83
N LEU A 119 -5.10 4.78 13.59
CA LEU A 119 -5.61 4.15 12.37
C LEU A 119 -7.13 4.35 12.24
N LYS A 120 -7.89 4.19 13.33
CA LYS A 120 -9.34 4.48 13.32
C LYS A 120 -9.61 5.95 13.01
N ASP A 121 -8.82 6.86 13.56
CA ASP A 121 -8.99 8.29 13.32
C ASP A 121 -8.60 8.67 11.88
N ILE A 122 -7.53 8.10 11.31
CA ILE A 122 -7.20 8.22 9.88
C ILE A 122 -8.38 7.74 9.02
N LEU A 123 -8.99 6.60 9.34
CA LEU A 123 -10.14 6.10 8.59
C LEU A 123 -11.32 7.08 8.62
N LYS A 124 -11.54 7.82 9.72
CA LYS A 124 -12.55 8.88 9.78
C LYS A 124 -12.20 10.10 8.92
N ALA A 125 -10.92 10.33 8.62
CA ALA A 125 -10.48 11.39 7.73
C ALA A 125 -10.63 11.02 6.24
N ILE A 126 -10.96 9.76 5.93
CA ILE A 126 -11.13 9.25 4.58
C ILE A 126 -12.61 8.96 4.34
N ASP A 127 -13.23 9.76 3.48
CA ASP A 127 -14.57 9.51 2.99
C ASP A 127 -14.52 8.71 1.69
N LEU A 128 -15.10 7.51 1.68
CA LEU A 128 -15.43 6.84 0.43
C LEU A 128 -16.58 7.58 -0.24
N LYS A 129 -16.36 8.09 -1.46
CA LYS A 129 -17.38 8.80 -2.26
C LYS A 129 -18.00 7.93 -3.33
N LYS A 130 -17.24 6.97 -3.87
CA LYS A 130 -17.71 6.05 -4.89
C LYS A 130 -16.90 4.76 -4.84
N LEU A 131 -17.57 3.62 -4.87
CA LEU A 131 -16.97 2.30 -5.09
C LEU A 131 -17.84 1.57 -6.09
N GLU A 132 -17.43 1.55 -7.34
CA GLU A 132 -18.11 0.83 -8.41
C GLU A 132 -17.25 -0.33 -8.89
N GLY A 133 -17.90 -1.44 -9.21
CA GLY A 133 -17.26 -2.60 -9.82
C GLY A 133 -18.27 -3.30 -10.71
N ASN A 134 -17.87 -3.63 -11.93
CA ASN A 134 -18.64 -4.45 -12.85
C ASN A 134 -17.78 -5.65 -13.25
N LEU A 135 -18.24 -6.85 -12.92
CA LEU A 135 -17.58 -8.10 -13.31
C LEU A 135 -18.31 -8.70 -14.50
N ILE A 136 -17.60 -8.92 -15.60
CA ILE A 136 -18.12 -9.61 -16.77
C ILE A 136 -17.56 -11.03 -16.75
N ILE A 137 -18.44 -12.02 -16.66
CA ILE A 137 -18.03 -13.43 -16.55
C ILE A 137 -18.73 -14.28 -17.61
N GLY A 138 -17.94 -15.04 -18.34
CA GLY A 138 -18.41 -16.10 -19.24
C GLY A 138 -17.54 -17.33 -19.10
N LEU A 139 -18.15 -18.48 -18.90
CA LEU A 139 -17.48 -19.77 -18.83
C LEU A 139 -17.96 -20.67 -19.96
N SER A 140 -17.24 -21.77 -20.18
CA SER A 140 -17.54 -22.72 -21.27
C SER A 140 -18.93 -23.33 -21.18
N ASP A 141 -19.50 -23.44 -19.97
CA ASP A 141 -20.86 -23.90 -19.74
C ASP A 141 -21.76 -22.73 -19.26
N HIS A 142 -22.88 -22.54 -19.95
CA HIS A 142 -23.86 -21.53 -19.60
C HIS A 142 -24.45 -21.75 -18.20
N THR A 143 -24.69 -23.01 -17.82
CA THR A 143 -25.28 -23.33 -16.51
C THR A 143 -24.35 -22.91 -15.38
N THR A 144 -23.06 -23.20 -15.53
CA THR A 144 -22.01 -22.80 -14.58
C THR A 144 -21.85 -21.29 -14.54
N THR A 145 -21.88 -20.62 -15.70
CA THR A 145 -21.84 -19.14 -15.78
C THR A 145 -22.99 -18.49 -14.99
N VAL A 146 -24.24 -18.94 -15.21
CA VAL A 146 -25.40 -18.42 -14.48
C VAL A 146 -25.27 -18.65 -12.98
N LYS A 147 -24.85 -19.85 -12.56
CA LYS A 147 -24.70 -20.18 -11.14
C LYS A 147 -23.72 -19.22 -10.47
N ILE A 148 -22.52 -19.07 -11.01
CA ILE A 148 -21.48 -18.21 -10.43
C ILE A 148 -21.92 -16.74 -10.45
N ALA A 149 -22.47 -16.25 -11.57
CA ALA A 149 -22.97 -14.90 -11.66
C ALA A 149 -24.06 -14.62 -10.60
N SER A 150 -24.96 -15.57 -10.37
CA SER A 150 -26.03 -15.46 -9.35
C SER A 150 -25.47 -15.40 -7.93
N TRP A 151 -24.45 -16.20 -7.61
CA TRP A 151 -23.76 -16.14 -6.31
C TRP A 151 -23.10 -14.79 -6.09
N ILE A 152 -22.35 -14.29 -7.07
CA ILE A 152 -21.66 -13.00 -6.97
C ILE A 152 -22.68 -11.86 -6.89
N TRP A 153 -23.76 -11.92 -7.66
CA TRP A 153 -24.84 -10.94 -7.61
C TRP A 153 -25.53 -10.91 -6.23
N SER A 154 -25.73 -12.07 -5.61
CA SER A 154 -26.29 -12.15 -4.25
C SER A 154 -25.39 -11.50 -3.21
N ILE A 155 -24.08 -11.70 -3.30
CA ILE A 155 -23.10 -11.00 -2.44
C ILE A 155 -23.11 -9.50 -2.75
N GLY A 156 -23.11 -9.13 -4.03
CA GLY A 156 -23.18 -7.76 -4.50
C GLY A 156 -24.39 -7.03 -3.93
N ALA A 157 -25.58 -7.66 -3.87
CA ALA A 157 -26.78 -7.07 -3.29
C ALA A 157 -26.61 -6.67 -1.81
N ILE A 158 -25.90 -7.48 -1.02
CA ILE A 158 -25.60 -7.17 0.39
C ILE A 158 -24.67 -5.96 0.47
N VAL A 159 -23.60 -5.96 -0.32
CA VAL A 159 -22.60 -4.89 -0.32
C VAL A 159 -23.18 -3.57 -0.84
N ASN A 160 -24.02 -3.63 -1.87
CA ASN A 160 -24.67 -2.48 -2.52
C ASN A 160 -25.71 -1.79 -1.62
N SER A 161 -26.16 -2.46 -0.55
CA SER A 161 -27.03 -1.84 0.46
C SER A 161 -26.33 -0.66 1.16
N SER A 162 -25.00 -0.66 1.22
CA SER A 162 -24.21 0.44 1.79
C SER A 162 -23.78 1.43 0.71
N LYS A 163 -24.39 2.62 0.68
CA LYS A 163 -23.91 3.72 -0.15
C LYS A 163 -22.51 4.15 0.34
N PRO A 164 -21.56 4.46 -0.56
CA PRO A 164 -21.71 4.66 -2.01
C PRO A 164 -21.12 3.51 -2.85
N THR A 165 -21.52 2.27 -2.55
CA THR A 165 -21.01 1.07 -3.23
C THR A 165 -22.00 0.55 -4.28
N LEU A 166 -21.50 0.14 -5.44
CA LEU A 166 -22.26 -0.48 -6.52
C LEU A 166 -21.41 -1.55 -7.22
N LEU A 167 -21.72 -2.80 -6.96
CA LEU A 167 -21.12 -3.97 -7.56
C LEU A 167 -22.14 -4.65 -8.46
N THR A 168 -21.81 -4.81 -9.73
CA THR A 168 -22.64 -5.46 -10.74
C THR A 168 -21.91 -6.65 -11.35
N VAL A 169 -22.69 -7.59 -11.88
CA VAL A 169 -22.17 -8.78 -12.54
C VAL A 169 -22.95 -8.96 -13.83
N GLU A 170 -22.24 -9.17 -14.91
CA GLU A 170 -22.79 -9.40 -16.24
C GLU A 170 -22.38 -10.79 -16.73
N PRO A 171 -23.32 -11.74 -16.83
CA PRO A 171 -23.04 -13.05 -17.40
C PRO A 171 -22.96 -12.96 -18.94
N ARG A 172 -21.91 -13.54 -19.51
CA ARG A 172 -21.69 -13.67 -20.96
C ARG A 172 -21.70 -15.15 -21.32
N PHE A 173 -22.61 -15.53 -22.20
CA PHE A 173 -22.81 -16.95 -22.55
C PHE A 173 -22.01 -17.39 -23.77
N ASN A 174 -21.68 -16.46 -24.67
CA ASN A 174 -21.14 -16.81 -25.99
C ASN A 174 -19.61 -16.88 -26.04
N GLU A 175 -18.93 -16.57 -24.93
CA GLU A 175 -17.48 -16.48 -24.87
C GLU A 175 -16.97 -16.84 -23.47
N VAL A 176 -15.78 -17.46 -23.40
CA VAL A 176 -15.08 -17.67 -22.13
C VAL A 176 -14.29 -16.41 -21.84
N ILE A 177 -14.77 -15.61 -20.88
CA ILE A 177 -14.23 -14.28 -20.57
C ILE A 177 -14.30 -14.00 -19.08
N THR A 178 -13.34 -13.24 -18.57
CA THR A 178 -13.38 -12.73 -17.19
C THR A 178 -12.76 -11.35 -17.19
N ASP A 179 -13.63 -10.37 -17.38
CA ASP A 179 -13.30 -8.96 -17.51
C ASP A 179 -13.87 -8.17 -16.33
N PHE A 180 -13.28 -7.02 -16.03
CA PHE A 180 -13.63 -6.27 -14.83
C PHE A 180 -13.43 -4.77 -15.05
N GLU A 181 -14.44 -3.98 -14.72
CA GLU A 181 -14.32 -2.53 -14.62
C GLU A 181 -14.53 -2.10 -13.17
N GLY A 182 -13.68 -1.23 -12.65
CA GLY A 182 -13.74 -0.78 -11.27
C GLY A 182 -13.40 0.69 -11.14
N LYS A 183 -14.10 1.39 -10.25
CA LYS A 183 -13.89 2.81 -9.96
C LYS A 183 -14.00 3.08 -8.47
N ILE A 184 -12.95 3.68 -7.91
CA ILE A 184 -12.88 4.04 -6.49
C ILE A 184 -12.59 5.54 -6.38
N GLU A 185 -13.49 6.28 -5.74
CA GLU A 185 -13.30 7.69 -5.40
C GLU A 185 -13.23 7.86 -3.88
N LEU A 186 -12.10 8.36 -3.39
CA LEU A 186 -11.85 8.69 -1.99
C LEU A 186 -11.68 10.20 -1.83
N LYS A 187 -12.26 10.78 -0.80
CA LYS A 187 -11.99 12.16 -0.37
C LYS A 187 -11.29 12.13 0.98
N ILE A 188 -10.07 12.63 1.02
CA ILE A 188 -9.24 12.71 2.22
C ILE A 188 -9.29 14.12 2.78
N ASN A 189 -9.69 14.26 4.04
CA ASN A 189 -9.64 15.52 4.77
C ASN A 189 -8.23 15.73 5.37
N ILE A 190 -7.44 16.58 4.71
CA ILE A 190 -6.05 16.86 5.11
C ILE A 190 -6.00 17.47 6.51
N LEU A 191 -6.94 18.36 6.84
CA LEU A 191 -6.98 19.04 8.13
C LEU A 191 -7.17 18.04 9.27
N LEU A 192 -8.13 17.11 9.14
CA LEU A 192 -8.33 16.05 10.13
C LEU A 192 -7.10 15.15 10.25
N LEU A 193 -6.49 14.78 9.13
CA LEU A 193 -5.28 13.95 9.11
C LEU A 193 -4.14 14.64 9.88
N LEU A 194 -3.92 15.94 9.65
CA LEU A 194 -2.94 16.73 10.40
C LEU A 194 -3.26 16.77 11.90
N ILE A 195 -4.51 17.03 12.28
CA ILE A 195 -4.93 17.06 13.69
C ILE A 195 -4.65 15.72 14.36
N TYR A 196 -5.05 14.61 13.73
CA TYR A 196 -4.81 13.27 14.28
C TYR A 196 -3.33 12.93 14.38
N SER A 197 -2.52 13.34 13.40
CA SER A 197 -1.07 13.18 13.46
C SER A 197 -0.45 13.98 14.62
N LEU A 198 -0.86 15.23 14.82
CA LEU A 198 -0.41 16.05 15.94
C LEU A 198 -0.78 15.39 17.27
N VAL A 199 -2.03 14.95 17.43
CA VAL A 199 -2.52 14.25 18.63
C VAL A 199 -1.70 13.00 18.90
N LEU A 200 -1.34 12.22 17.87
CA LEU A 200 -0.50 11.03 18.02
C LEU A 200 0.89 11.38 18.54
N LEU A 201 1.53 12.43 17.99
CA LEU A 201 2.87 12.89 18.40
C LEU A 201 2.93 13.41 19.85
N THR A 202 1.79 13.81 20.42
CA THR A 202 1.72 14.16 21.85
C THR A 202 1.86 12.94 22.77
N LYS A 203 1.60 11.72 22.29
CA LYS A 203 1.62 10.51 23.12
C LYS A 203 3.06 10.11 23.46
N LYS A 204 3.32 9.88 24.74
CA LYS A 204 4.65 9.51 25.26
C LYS A 204 5.20 8.26 24.58
N ASN A 205 4.41 7.18 24.55
CA ASN A 205 4.81 5.90 23.96
C ASN A 205 5.23 6.03 22.49
N ILE A 206 4.52 6.87 21.72
CA ILE A 206 4.84 7.15 20.32
C ILE A 206 6.15 7.92 20.21
N ARG A 207 6.38 8.90 21.07
CA ARG A 207 7.64 9.67 21.07
C ARG A 207 8.83 8.77 21.41
N GLU A 208 8.67 7.82 22.33
CA GLU A 208 9.68 6.82 22.65
C GLU A 208 9.96 5.90 21.46
N LEU A 209 8.91 5.41 20.78
CA LEU A 209 9.04 4.64 19.54
C LEU A 209 9.79 5.43 18.44
N ILE A 210 9.45 6.69 18.22
CA ILE A 210 10.13 7.55 17.23
C ILE A 210 11.60 7.77 17.58
N LYS A 211 11.91 7.97 18.87
CA LYS A 211 13.30 8.11 19.33
C LYS A 211 14.11 6.84 19.08
N GLU A 212 13.53 5.68 19.34
CA GLU A 212 14.19 4.40 19.11
C GLU A 212 14.46 4.16 17.61
N LEU A 213 13.46 4.45 16.76
CA LEU A 213 13.63 4.41 15.30
C LEU A 213 14.76 5.34 14.82
N TYR A 214 14.83 6.56 15.35
CA TYR A 214 15.89 7.50 15.01
C TYR A 214 17.27 7.04 15.50
N ARG A 215 17.35 6.47 16.70
CA ARG A 215 18.58 5.94 17.28
C ARG A 215 19.14 4.81 16.42
N GLN A 216 18.30 3.89 15.98
CA GLN A 216 18.73 2.79 15.11
C GLN A 216 19.18 3.28 13.74
N LYS A 217 18.44 4.21 13.13
CA LYS A 217 18.85 4.78 11.85
C LYS A 217 20.24 5.41 11.95
N LYS A 218 20.47 6.22 12.99
CA LYS A 218 21.78 6.83 13.25
C LYS A 218 22.88 5.78 13.47
N SER A 219 22.58 4.70 14.19
CA SER A 219 23.54 3.60 14.38
C SER A 219 23.93 2.93 13.06
N LYS A 220 22.96 2.72 12.16
CA LYS A 220 23.21 2.13 10.83
C LYS A 220 23.98 3.08 9.91
N ASP A 221 23.66 4.37 9.94
CA ASP A 221 24.36 5.40 9.17
C ASP A 221 25.83 5.53 9.62
N ASN A 222 26.09 5.45 10.93
CA ASN A 222 27.45 5.47 11.49
C ASN A 222 28.26 4.22 11.10
N ALA A 223 27.69 3.01 11.23
CA ALA A 223 28.36 1.78 10.84
C ALA A 223 28.66 1.71 9.33
N LYS A 224 27.79 2.31 8.51
CA LYS A 224 28.02 2.45 7.06
C LYS A 224 29.15 3.42 6.74
N ASN A 225 29.29 4.51 7.51
CA ASN A 225 30.38 5.46 7.30
C ASN A 225 31.73 4.92 7.77
N GLU A 226 31.78 4.18 8.89
CA GLU A 226 32.99 3.52 9.40
C GLU A 226 33.52 2.45 8.43
N SER A 227 32.64 1.63 7.83
CA SER A 227 33.02 0.64 6.81
C SER A 227 33.50 1.23 5.47
N ILE A 228 33.16 2.49 5.17
CA ILE A 228 33.69 3.21 3.99
C ILE A 228 35.10 3.73 4.27
N THR A 229 35.34 4.31 5.46
CA THR A 229 36.68 4.80 5.85
C THR A 229 37.72 3.69 6.00
N ASP A 230 37.32 2.49 6.45
CA ASP A 230 38.25 1.35 6.57
C ASP A 230 38.65 0.78 5.20
N ASN A 231 37.78 0.89 4.19
CA ASN A 231 38.07 0.45 2.82
C ASN A 231 38.94 1.47 2.05
N GLU A 232 38.82 2.76 2.34
CA GLU A 232 39.71 3.80 1.81
C GLU A 232 41.14 3.71 2.38
N GLN A 233 41.29 3.29 3.65
CA GLN A 233 42.62 3.07 4.24
C GLN A 233 43.33 1.82 3.71
N LYS A 234 42.58 0.76 3.33
CA LYS A 234 43.14 -0.45 2.71
C LYS A 234 43.55 -0.27 1.25
N THR A 235 42.94 0.69 0.54
CA THR A 235 43.27 0.99 -0.87
C THR A 235 44.44 1.97 -1.02
N ASN A 236 44.69 2.83 -0.02
CA ASN A 236 45.83 3.77 -0.03
C ASN A 236 47.15 3.20 0.53
N ASN A 237 47.15 1.96 1.06
CA ASN A 237 48.34 1.27 1.59
C ASN A 237 48.87 0.16 0.67
N LYS A 238 48.59 0.24 -0.64
CA LYS A 238 49.07 -0.70 -1.66
C LYS A 238 49.74 0.06 -2.79
#